data_AF-A0A511X3W2-F1
#
_entry.id   AF-A0A511X3W2-F1
#
_cell.length_a   1.000
_cell.length_b   1.000
_cell.length_c   1.000
_cell.angle_alpha   90.00
_cell.angle_beta   90.00
_cell.angle_gamma   90.00
#
_symmetry.space_group_name_H-M   'P 1'
#
loop_
_entity.id
_entity.type
_entity.pdbx_description
1 polymer ?
#
loop_
_entity_poly.entity_id
_entity_poly.type
_entity_poly.pdbx_seq_one_letter_code
_entity_poly.pdbx_strand_id
1 'polypeptide(L)'
;MNLKDKKKYGKPIGWSLEDHGDYYIVKCFIDIPASPYLNTSTSTGVVGVDLNVNHIAVANVNAIGQCVDAFTLPFNLEGKTSGQKAKIIEVEVIALVDYAVKHHKPLAIERLDTTRSKVSRPYGIPFLKHS
;
A
#
# COMPACT_ATOMS: atom_id res chain seq x y z
N MET A 1 3.83 16.70 -30.63
CA MET A 1 3.95 17.51 -29.40
C MET A 1 5.28 18.27 -29.47
N ASN A 2 5.25 19.59 -29.61
CA ASN A 2 6.41 20.42 -29.94
C ASN A 2 7.20 20.75 -28.66
N LEU A 3 8.51 20.48 -28.64
CA LEU A 3 9.39 20.57 -27.45
C LEU A 3 9.74 22.01 -27.02
N LYS A 4 9.25 23.03 -27.73
CA LYS A 4 9.74 24.42 -27.63
C LYS A 4 9.22 25.21 -26.42
N ASP A 5 8.11 24.80 -25.80
CA ASP A 5 7.43 25.62 -24.78
C ASP A 5 7.53 25.09 -23.33
N LYS A 6 8.42 24.11 -23.06
CA LYS A 6 8.60 23.53 -21.72
C LYS A 6 8.99 24.56 -20.65
N LYS A 7 9.72 25.61 -21.01
CA LYS A 7 10.07 26.69 -20.05
C LYS A 7 8.87 27.54 -19.61
N LYS A 8 7.79 27.58 -20.40
CA LYS A 8 6.61 28.41 -20.15
C LYS A 8 5.47 27.63 -19.46
N TYR A 9 5.38 26.32 -19.72
CA TYR A 9 4.28 25.47 -19.24
C TYR A 9 4.73 24.21 -18.47
N GLY A 10 6.03 23.91 -18.43
CA GLY A 10 6.55 22.74 -17.74
C GLY A 10 6.73 23.00 -16.24
N LYS A 11 6.29 22.06 -15.41
CA LYS A 11 6.62 22.07 -13.98
C LYS A 11 8.11 21.72 -13.79
N PRO A 12 8.83 22.41 -12.88
CA PRO A 12 10.21 22.04 -12.57
C PRO A 12 10.27 20.62 -12.01
N ILE A 13 11.37 19.91 -12.32
CA ILE A 13 11.66 18.57 -11.82
C ILE A 13 12.98 18.67 -11.06
N GLY A 14 12.97 18.34 -9.78
CA GLY A 14 14.20 18.15 -9.02
C GLY A 14 14.85 16.84 -9.44
N TRP A 15 16.15 16.85 -9.74
CA TRP A 15 16.86 15.62 -10.10
C TRP A 15 18.26 15.57 -9.47
N SER A 16 18.76 14.36 -9.25
CA SER A 16 20.15 14.11 -8.85
C SER A 16 20.73 12.93 -9.65
N LEU A 17 22.05 12.96 -9.82
CA LEU A 17 22.83 11.91 -10.47
C LEU A 17 23.84 11.38 -9.46
N GLU A 18 23.87 10.06 -9.29
CA GLU A 18 24.86 9.37 -8.46
C GLU A 18 25.70 8.48 -9.36
N ASP A 19 27.02 8.68 -9.33
CA ASP A 19 28.01 7.85 -10.00
C ASP A 19 28.46 6.73 -9.07
N HIS A 20 28.32 5.47 -9.50
CA HIS A 20 28.75 4.27 -8.77
C HIS A 20 29.89 3.54 -9.51
N GLY A 21 30.56 4.19 -10.47
CA GLY A 21 31.63 3.63 -11.29
C GLY A 21 31.12 2.75 -12.43
N ASP A 22 30.45 1.65 -12.09
CA ASP A 22 29.92 0.69 -13.07
C ASP A 22 28.52 1.07 -13.60
N TYR A 23 27.80 1.92 -12.86
CA TYR A 23 26.48 2.40 -13.23
C TYR A 23 26.20 3.79 -12.66
N TYR A 24 25.20 4.44 -13.23
CA TYR A 24 24.65 5.69 -12.75
C TYR A 24 23.23 5.49 -12.23
N ILE A 25 22.89 6.16 -11.13
CA ILE A 25 21.50 6.28 -10.68
C ILE A 25 21.04 7.72 -10.95
N VAL A 26 19.95 7.86 -11.71
CA VAL A 26 19.26 9.13 -11.92
C VAL A 26 18.00 9.13 -11.07
N LYS A 27 17.91 10.03 -10.10
CA LYS A 27 16.72 10.22 -9.25
C LYS A 27 15.99 11.47 -9.70
N CYS A 28 14.68 11.37 -9.91
CA CYS A 28 13.82 12.48 -10.33
C CYS A 28 12.63 12.59 -9.38
N PHE A 29 12.33 13.80 -8.93
CA PHE A 29 11.16 14.15 -8.14
C PHE A 29 10.18 14.89 -9.04
N ILE A 30 9.00 14.32 -9.21
CA ILE A 30 7.93 14.89 -10.02
C ILE A 30 6.70 15.19 -9.17
N ASP A 31 6.16 16.40 -9.32
CA ASP A 31 4.91 16.77 -8.67
C ASP A 31 3.72 16.20 -9.45
N ILE A 32 3.17 15.11 -8.93
CA ILE A 32 1.92 14.53 -9.44
C ILE A 32 0.76 15.26 -8.74
N PRO A 33 -0.08 16.01 -9.48
CA PRO A 33 -1.25 16.64 -8.86
C PRO A 33 -2.18 15.57 -8.30
N ALA A 34 -2.83 15.88 -7.17
CA ALA A 34 -3.84 14.99 -6.62
C ALA A 34 -4.93 14.70 -7.67
N SER A 35 -5.38 13.45 -7.74
CA SER A 35 -6.52 13.10 -8.59
C SER A 35 -7.75 13.88 -8.12
N PRO A 36 -8.45 14.62 -9.01
CA PRO A 36 -9.71 15.27 -8.65
C PRO A 36 -10.85 14.26 -8.44
N TYR A 37 -10.65 13.01 -8.89
CA TYR A 37 -11.62 11.93 -8.80
C TYR A 37 -11.27 11.00 -7.64
N LEU A 38 -11.65 11.40 -6.42
CA LEU A 38 -11.59 10.54 -5.25
C LEU A 38 -13.00 10.01 -4.97
N ASN A 39 -13.18 8.69 -5.08
CA ASN A 39 -14.43 8.07 -4.69
C ASN A 39 -14.48 7.92 -3.16
N THR A 40 -15.30 8.75 -2.51
CA THR A 40 -15.61 8.65 -1.07
C THR A 40 -17.04 8.15 -0.83
N SER A 41 -17.79 7.81 -1.88
CA SER A 41 -19.19 7.41 -1.75
C SER A 41 -19.29 5.96 -1.28
N THR A 42 -19.99 5.75 -0.17
CA THR A 42 -20.30 4.42 0.36
C THR A 42 -21.67 3.92 -0.07
N SER A 43 -22.36 4.65 -0.95
CA SER A 43 -23.75 4.37 -1.36
C SER A 43 -23.95 3.02 -2.06
N THR A 44 -22.91 2.49 -2.70
CA THR A 44 -22.91 1.16 -3.34
C THR A 44 -22.28 0.08 -2.45
N GLY A 45 -21.90 0.44 -1.22
CA GLY A 45 -21.11 -0.37 -0.31
C GLY A 45 -19.63 0.01 -0.29
N VAL A 46 -18.81 -0.84 0.33
CA VAL A 46 -17.38 -0.58 0.58
C VAL A 46 -16.57 -1.86 0.42
N VAL A 47 -15.26 -1.72 0.22
CA VAL A 47 -14.30 -2.81 0.39
C VAL A 47 -13.58 -2.61 1.72
N GLY A 48 -13.91 -3.44 2.70
CA GLY A 48 -13.24 -3.47 4.00
C GLY A 48 -11.90 -4.19 3.91
N VAL A 49 -10.90 -3.67 4.62
CA VAL A 49 -9.52 -4.17 4.60
C VAL A 49 -9.00 -4.28 6.03
N ASP A 50 -8.45 -5.45 6.35
CA ASP A 50 -7.80 -5.75 7.62
C ASP A 50 -6.35 -6.21 7.37
N LEU A 51 -5.39 -5.61 8.07
CA LEU A 51 -3.96 -5.81 7.83
C LEU A 51 -3.36 -6.77 8.85
N ASN A 52 -2.92 -7.94 8.37
CA ASN A 52 -2.32 -8.98 9.19
C ASN A 52 -0.82 -9.14 8.90
N VAL A 53 -0.10 -9.82 9.80
CA VAL A 53 1.37 -9.99 9.72
C VAL A 53 1.83 -10.69 8.42
N ASN A 54 0.97 -11.52 7.84
CA ASN A 54 1.28 -12.37 6.69
C ASN A 54 0.24 -12.29 5.55
N HIS A 55 -0.79 -11.45 5.66
CA HIS A 55 -1.78 -11.27 4.60
C HIS A 55 -2.59 -9.99 4.77
N ILE A 56 -3.25 -9.57 3.69
CA ILE A 56 -4.34 -8.60 3.73
C ILE A 56 -5.66 -9.37 3.67
N ALA A 57 -6.56 -9.18 4.63
CA ALA A 57 -7.92 -9.70 4.57
C ALA A 57 -8.84 -8.65 3.93
N VAL A 58 -9.64 -9.07 2.95
CA VAL A 58 -10.48 -8.20 2.13
C VAL A 58 -11.92 -8.69 2.18
N ALA A 59 -12.86 -7.77 2.43
CA ALA A 59 -14.30 -8.05 2.43
C ALA A 59 -15.04 -7.02 1.57
N ASN A 60 -15.77 -7.49 0.57
CA ASN A 60 -16.63 -6.65 -0.26
C ASN A 60 -18.03 -6.62 0.34
N VAL A 61 -18.47 -5.44 0.77
CA VAL A 61 -19.77 -5.23 1.40
C VAL A 61 -20.64 -4.41 0.46
N ASN A 62 -21.90 -4.81 0.25
CA ASN A 62 -22.84 -4.06 -0.58
C ASN A 62 -23.54 -2.92 0.20
N ALA A 63 -24.39 -2.15 -0.49
CA ALA A 63 -25.09 -1.00 0.07
C ALA A 63 -25.97 -1.31 1.30
N ILE A 64 -26.43 -2.55 1.44
CA ILE A 64 -27.28 -3.00 2.55
C ILE A 64 -26.48 -3.70 3.66
N GLY A 65 -25.15 -3.63 3.62
CA GLY A 65 -24.27 -4.17 4.66
C GLY A 65 -24.01 -5.67 4.56
N GLN A 66 -24.39 -6.32 3.46
CA GLN A 66 -24.09 -7.75 3.26
C GLN A 66 -22.70 -7.94 2.66
N CYS A 67 -21.94 -8.89 3.21
CA CYS A 67 -20.70 -9.36 2.60
C CYS A 67 -21.03 -10.18 1.35
N VAL A 68 -20.59 -9.71 0.18
CA VAL A 68 -20.84 -10.36 -1.12
C VAL A 68 -19.62 -11.11 -1.66
N ASP A 69 -18.43 -10.84 -1.12
CA ASP A 69 -17.18 -11.53 -1.46
C ASP A 69 -16.15 -11.29 -0.35
N ALA A 70 -15.28 -12.27 -0.09
CA ALA A 70 -14.22 -12.17 0.90
C ALA A 70 -13.04 -13.08 0.54
N PHE A 71 -11.83 -12.55 0.67
CA PHE A 71 -10.60 -13.28 0.34
C PHE A 71 -9.39 -12.70 1.09
N THR A 72 -8.27 -13.39 0.96
CA THR A 72 -6.99 -12.96 1.53
C THR A 72 -5.95 -12.80 0.43
N LEU A 73 -5.11 -11.77 0.54
CA LEU A 73 -3.92 -11.56 -0.29
C LEU A 73 -2.67 -11.91 0.54
N PRO A 74 -2.11 -13.12 0.38
CA PRO A 74 -1.06 -13.63 1.25
C PRO A 74 0.32 -13.10 0.85
N PHE A 75 1.20 -12.94 1.84
CA PHE A 75 2.60 -12.59 1.62
C PHE A 75 3.52 -13.19 2.70
N ASN A 76 4.81 -13.35 2.38
CA ASN A 76 5.81 -13.82 3.33
C ASN A 76 6.94 -12.80 3.51
N LEU A 77 7.09 -12.29 4.74
CA LEU A 77 8.08 -11.28 5.10
C LEU A 77 9.27 -11.85 5.89
N GLU A 78 9.29 -13.14 6.19
CA GLU A 78 10.32 -13.77 6.99
C GLU A 78 11.68 -13.73 6.26
N GLY A 79 12.73 -13.33 6.99
CA GLY A 79 14.08 -13.22 6.44
C GLY A 79 14.27 -12.14 5.37
N LYS A 80 13.27 -11.28 5.10
CA LYS A 80 13.34 -10.24 4.06
C LYS A 80 13.89 -8.92 4.60
N THR A 81 14.61 -8.18 3.74
CA THR A 81 15.02 -6.79 4.05
C THR A 81 13.83 -5.84 4.00
N SER A 82 13.94 -4.63 4.57
CA SER A 82 12.86 -3.63 4.53
C SER A 82 12.42 -3.28 3.11
N GLY A 83 13.36 -3.12 2.18
CA GLY A 83 13.06 -2.86 0.76
C GLY A 83 12.33 -4.03 0.09
N GLN A 84 12.76 -5.27 0.37
CA GLN A 84 12.07 -6.46 -0.14
C GLN A 84 10.65 -6.58 0.43
N LYS A 85 10.47 -6.33 1.74
CA LYS A 85 9.14 -6.33 2.39
C LYS A 85 8.22 -5.30 1.74
N ALA A 86 8.70 -4.08 1.51
CA ALA A 86 7.93 -3.05 0.85
C ALA A 86 7.48 -3.50 -0.55
N LYS A 87 8.39 -4.11 -1.34
CA LYS A 87 8.06 -4.59 -2.68
C LYS A 87 7.05 -5.73 -2.70
N ILE A 88 7.16 -6.66 -1.75
CA ILE A 88 6.21 -7.77 -1.60
C ILE A 88 4.82 -7.24 -1.25
N ILE A 89 4.73 -6.33 -0.27
CA ILE A 89 3.46 -5.72 0.12
C ILE A 89 2.87 -4.88 -1.01
N GLU A 90 3.70 -4.16 -1.76
CA GLU A 90 3.27 -3.34 -2.91
C GLU A 90 2.51 -4.17 -3.95
N VAL A 91 2.96 -5.39 -4.26
CA VAL A 91 2.28 -6.28 -5.21
C VAL A 91 0.86 -6.61 -4.75
N GLU A 92 0.68 -6.95 -3.47
CA GLU A 92 -0.64 -7.28 -2.92
C GLU A 92 -1.54 -6.03 -2.82
N VAL A 93 -0.97 -4.87 -2.49
CA VAL A 93 -1.72 -3.60 -2.45
C VAL A 93 -2.21 -3.20 -3.85
N ILE A 94 -1.42 -3.45 -4.91
CA ILE A 94 -1.88 -3.24 -6.30
C ILE A 94 -3.11 -4.11 -6.59
N ALA A 95 -3.07 -5.40 -6.26
CA ALA A 95 -4.18 -6.31 -6.47
C ALA A 95 -5.45 -5.87 -5.70
N LEU A 96 -5.28 -5.40 -4.46
CA LEU A 96 -6.37 -4.82 -3.66
C LEU A 96 -6.99 -3.59 -4.33
N VAL A 97 -6.16 -2.66 -4.81
CA VAL A 97 -6.64 -1.43 -5.46
C VAL A 97 -7.34 -1.76 -6.78
N ASP A 98 -6.80 -2.67 -7.58
CA ASP A 98 -7.42 -3.14 -8.82
C ASP A 98 -8.81 -3.76 -8.57
N TYR A 99 -8.93 -4.55 -7.49
CA TYR A 99 -10.21 -5.10 -7.06
C TYR A 99 -11.21 -3.98 -6.70
N ALA A 100 -10.81 -3.01 -5.87
CA ALA A 100 -11.69 -1.91 -5.47
C ALA A 100 -12.14 -1.04 -6.67
N VAL A 101 -11.23 -0.79 -7.62
CA VAL A 101 -11.51 -0.07 -8.87
C VAL A 101 -12.52 -0.85 -9.71
N LYS A 102 -12.32 -2.16 -9.90
CA LYS A 102 -13.23 -3.05 -10.65
C LYS A 102 -14.65 -3.04 -10.06
N HIS A 103 -14.77 -2.94 -8.74
CA HIS A 103 -16.05 -2.92 -8.05
C HIS A 103 -16.63 -1.51 -7.83
N HIS A 104 -15.92 -0.46 -8.24
CA HIS A 104 -16.32 0.95 -8.05
C HIS A 104 -16.65 1.31 -6.59
N LYS A 105 -15.89 0.75 -5.64
CA LYS A 105 -16.12 0.94 -4.21
C LYS A 105 -14.93 1.59 -3.52
N PRO A 106 -15.16 2.48 -2.53
CA PRO A 106 -14.08 2.99 -1.70
C PRO A 106 -13.50 1.89 -0.80
N LEU A 107 -12.24 2.06 -0.41
CA LEU A 107 -11.57 1.23 0.58
C LEU A 107 -11.87 1.77 1.99
N ALA A 108 -12.24 0.89 2.91
CA ALA A 108 -12.33 1.16 4.34
C ALA A 108 -11.25 0.35 5.05
N ILE A 109 -10.23 1.02 5.56
CA ILE A 109 -9.06 0.41 6.22
C ILE A 109 -9.09 0.80 7.69
N GLU A 110 -8.68 -0.10 8.57
CA GLU A 110 -8.51 0.22 9.99
C GLU A 110 -7.53 1.37 10.23
N ARG A 111 -7.79 2.16 11.27
CA ARG A 111 -6.86 3.20 11.71
C ARG A 111 -5.86 2.61 12.71
N LEU A 112 -4.76 2.08 12.18
CA LEU A 112 -3.73 1.48 13.01
C LEU A 112 -2.91 2.55 13.77
N ASP A 113 -2.96 2.52 15.11
CA ASP A 113 -2.09 3.33 15.96
C ASP A 113 -0.84 2.52 16.36
N THR A 114 0.26 2.76 15.67
CA THR A 114 1.52 2.02 15.86
C THR A 114 2.37 2.56 17.02
N THR A 115 1.94 3.62 17.71
CA THR A 115 2.72 4.25 18.80
C THR A 115 2.99 3.33 19.98
N ARG A 116 2.14 2.32 20.21
CA ARG A 116 2.27 1.31 21.29
C ARG A 116 2.99 0.02 20.90
N SER A 117 3.32 -0.18 19.61
CA SER A 117 3.86 -1.45 19.09
C SER A 117 5.37 -1.68 19.35
N LYS A 118 6.04 -0.75 20.04
CA LYS A 118 7.44 -0.93 20.49
C LYS A 118 7.62 -1.93 21.64
N VAL A 119 6.53 -2.47 22.20
CA VAL A 119 6.60 -3.38 23.35
C VAL A 119 6.50 -4.83 22.89
N SER A 120 7.63 -5.53 23.03
CA SER A 120 7.82 -6.99 23.09
C SER A 120 6.59 -7.88 22.86
N ARG A 121 6.62 -8.62 21.74
CA ARG A 121 5.97 -9.93 21.49
C ARG A 121 4.87 -10.35 22.50
N PRO A 122 3.58 -10.22 22.17
CA PRO A 122 2.50 -10.73 23.03
C PRO A 122 2.48 -12.27 23.08
N TYR A 123 2.99 -12.93 22.03
CA TYR A 123 3.00 -14.39 21.90
C TYR A 123 4.44 -14.93 21.94
N GLY A 124 5.07 -14.82 23.10
CA GLY A 124 6.21 -15.62 23.48
C GLY A 124 5.75 -16.92 24.11
N ILE A 125 6.15 -18.06 23.54
CA ILE A 125 5.92 -19.41 24.06
C ILE A 125 6.42 -19.46 25.52
N PRO A 126 5.66 -19.98 26.51
CA PRO A 126 6.18 -20.09 27.86
C PRO A 126 7.35 -21.07 27.86
N PHE A 127 8.55 -20.57 28.16
CA PHE A 127 9.68 -21.41 28.51
C PHE A 127 9.29 -22.23 29.75
N LEU A 128 8.98 -23.51 29.54
CA LEU A 128 8.92 -24.50 30.61
C LEU A 128 10.32 -24.58 31.24
N LYS A 129 10.48 -23.99 32.43
CA LYS A 129 11.64 -24.26 33.27
C LYS A 129 11.41 -25.60 33.97
N HIS A 130 12.04 -26.64 33.44
CA HIS A 130 12.43 -27.79 34.25
C HIS A 130 13.76 -27.46 34.91
N SER A 131 13.77 -27.44 36.24
CA SER A 131 14.81 -27.95 37.16
C SER A 131 14.42 -27.54 38.58
#